data_AF-A0A534HUU3-F1
#
_entry.id   AF-A0A534HUU3-F1
#
_cell.length_a   1.000
_cell.length_b   1.000
_cell.length_c   1.000
_cell.angle_alpha   90.00
_cell.angle_beta   90.00
_cell.angle_gamma   90.00
#
_symmetry.space_group_name_H-M   'P 1'
#
loop_
_entity.id
_entity.type
_entity.pdbx_description
1 polymer ?
#
loop_
_entity_poly.entity_id
_entity_poly.type
_entity_poly.pdbx_seq_one_letter_code
_entity_poly.pdbx_strand_id
1 'polypeptide(L)'
;MDAAAAMKGPVYCRFSRANVPTVTMPEDGFKIGAAQTLRDGSDVTLVGCGLMVARCLDAAEVLARERIHARVINLATVKPLDRATIDRAARETGGIVTAEEHTTVHGIGAAQTLRGGSDVTLVGCGLMVARCLDAADVLARERIRARVINLATVKPLDRATIDRAARETGGIVTAEEHTTVHGIGAAIASEVAANDPIPVAMVGVGDVFGESGEAEELLEKYGLTVDKIVEAAHDVMKRRGRRV
;
A
#
# COMPACT_ATOMS: atom_id res chain seq x y z
N MET A 1 15.81 -0.38 17.61
CA MET A 1 16.60 -1.11 16.59
C MET A 1 16.82 -2.56 16.98
N ASP A 2 17.11 -2.85 18.25
CA ASP A 2 17.36 -4.21 18.76
C ASP A 2 16.27 -5.23 18.40
N ALA A 3 14.99 -4.85 18.54
CA ALA A 3 13.88 -5.72 18.16
C ALA A 3 13.84 -6.08 16.67
N ALA A 4 14.24 -5.14 15.79
CA ALA A 4 14.35 -5.42 14.35
C ALA A 4 15.54 -6.34 14.06
N ALA A 5 16.68 -6.12 14.72
CA ALA A 5 17.87 -6.98 14.58
C ALA A 5 17.64 -8.41 15.06
N ALA A 6 16.79 -8.60 16.07
CA ALA A 6 16.44 -9.92 16.60
C ALA A 6 15.40 -10.67 15.73
N MET A 7 14.74 -10.00 14.78
CA MET A 7 13.70 -10.63 13.97
C MET A 7 14.30 -11.45 12.83
N LYS A 8 13.80 -12.69 12.65
CA LYS A 8 14.26 -13.57 11.57
C LYS A 8 13.61 -13.16 10.25
N GLY A 9 14.42 -12.68 9.31
CA GLY A 9 13.99 -12.25 7.98
C GLY A 9 14.10 -10.74 7.78
N PRO A 10 13.74 -10.22 6.59
CA PRO A 10 13.87 -8.81 6.28
C PRO A 10 12.90 -7.96 7.11
N VAL A 11 13.39 -6.81 7.58
CA VAL A 11 12.59 -5.80 8.31
C VAL A 11 12.64 -4.48 7.55
N TYR A 12 11.47 -3.89 7.33
CA TYR A 12 11.37 -2.52 6.84
C TYR A 12 11.09 -1.58 8.01
N CYS A 13 12.02 -0.65 8.26
CA CYS A 13 11.89 0.36 9.30
C CYS A 13 11.73 1.73 8.63
N ARG A 14 10.68 2.47 9.01
CA ARG A 14 10.45 3.84 8.53
C ARG A 14 10.72 4.82 9.66
N PHE A 15 11.53 5.83 9.37
CA PHE A 15 11.87 6.90 10.30
C PHE A 15 11.45 8.23 9.68
N SER A 16 10.73 9.05 10.44
CA SER A 16 10.48 10.43 10.03
C SER A 16 11.67 11.30 10.38
N ARG A 17 11.87 12.38 9.61
CA ARG A 17 12.86 13.44 9.90
C ARG A 17 12.26 14.60 10.68
N ALA A 18 10.93 14.65 10.80
CA ALA A 18 10.24 15.72 11.49
C ALA A 18 10.41 15.58 13.01
N ASN A 19 10.68 16.70 13.67
CA ASN A 19 10.79 16.73 15.12
C ASN A 19 9.38 16.71 15.74
N VAL A 20 9.11 15.70 16.58
CA VAL A 20 7.86 15.57 17.32
C VAL A 20 8.15 15.16 18.77
N PRO A 21 7.24 15.44 19.72
CA PRO A 21 7.40 15.01 21.10
C PRO A 21 7.66 13.51 21.21
N THR A 22 8.54 13.12 22.13
CA THR A 22 8.72 11.71 22.52
C THR A 22 7.53 11.31 23.39
N VAL A 23 6.79 10.28 22.96
CA VAL A 23 5.53 9.84 23.59
C VAL A 23 5.62 8.44 24.21
N THR A 24 6.80 7.82 24.15
CA THR A 24 7.11 6.51 24.73
C THR A 24 8.50 6.55 25.36
N MET A 25 8.70 5.81 26.44
CA MET A 25 9.96 5.64 27.13
C MET A 25 10.49 4.20 26.98
N PRO A 26 11.80 3.95 27.18
CA PRO A 26 12.36 2.59 27.12
C PRO A 26 11.64 1.58 28.02
N GLU A 27 11.21 2.01 29.21
CA GLU A 27 10.47 1.21 30.19
C GLU A 27 9.06 0.80 29.76
N ASP A 28 8.45 1.48 28.79
CA ASP A 28 7.16 1.08 28.22
C ASP A 28 7.28 -0.26 27.47
N GLY A 29 8.50 -0.62 27.07
CA GLY A 29 8.79 -1.79 26.27
C GLY A 29 8.32 -1.65 24.82
N PHE A 30 9.04 -2.29 23.92
CA PHE A 30 8.65 -2.41 22.52
C PHE A 30 8.63 -3.88 22.11
N LYS A 31 7.50 -4.31 21.56
CA LYS A 31 7.35 -5.65 20.99
C LYS A 31 6.78 -5.54 19.58
N ILE A 32 7.49 -6.13 18.63
CA ILE A 32 7.02 -6.20 17.24
C ILE A 32 5.66 -6.90 17.23
N GLY A 33 4.69 -6.23 16.59
CA GLY A 33 3.32 -6.73 16.44
C GLY A 33 2.40 -6.52 17.62
N ALA A 34 2.82 -5.76 18.63
CA ALA A 34 1.96 -5.32 19.72
C ALA A 34 1.62 -3.83 19.55
N ALA A 35 0.33 -3.50 19.67
CA ALA A 35 -0.13 -2.12 19.76
C ALA A 35 -0.16 -1.69 21.23
N GLN A 36 0.15 -0.42 21.50
CA GLN A 36 0.17 0.13 22.86
C GLN A 36 -0.95 1.17 23.00
N THR A 37 -1.79 1.05 24.02
CA THR A 37 -2.75 2.10 24.35
C THR A 37 -2.03 3.15 25.21
N LEU A 38 -1.95 4.38 24.72
CA LEU A 38 -1.30 5.50 25.42
C LEU A 38 -2.29 6.36 26.19
N ARG A 39 -3.58 6.28 25.83
CA ARG A 39 -4.67 7.01 26.48
C ARG A 39 -5.96 6.20 26.38
N ASP A 40 -6.68 6.08 27.48
CA ASP A 40 -8.01 5.47 27.50
C ASP A 40 -9.11 6.42 27.02
N GLY A 41 -10.19 5.83 26.52
CA GLY A 41 -11.36 6.53 26.03
C GLY A 41 -12.43 5.55 25.53
N SER A 42 -13.66 6.04 25.44
CA SER A 42 -14.87 5.26 25.11
C SER A 42 -15.59 5.73 23.85
N ASP A 43 -15.31 6.92 23.33
CA ASP A 43 -16.19 7.54 22.33
C ASP A 43 -15.67 7.37 20.90
N VAL A 44 -14.34 7.31 20.74
CA VAL A 44 -13.65 7.04 19.47
C VAL A 44 -12.22 6.59 19.75
N THR A 45 -11.64 5.75 18.90
CA THR A 45 -10.21 5.39 18.97
C THR A 45 -9.42 6.09 17.88
N LEU A 46 -8.38 6.82 18.25
CA LEU A 46 -7.36 7.37 17.37
C LEU A 46 -6.15 6.43 17.34
N VAL A 47 -5.83 5.87 16.17
CA VAL A 47 -4.70 4.96 15.98
C VAL A 47 -3.60 5.70 15.22
N GLY A 48 -2.50 6.00 15.90
CA GLY A 48 -1.33 6.66 15.30
C GLY A 48 -0.21 5.68 14.96
N CYS A 49 0.58 5.97 13.92
CA CYS A 49 1.87 5.31 13.67
C CYS A 49 2.98 6.36 13.52
N GLY A 50 4.12 6.13 14.16
CA GLY A 50 5.26 7.05 14.15
C GLY A 50 4.88 8.43 14.71
N LEU A 51 5.20 9.50 13.97
CA LEU A 51 4.97 10.87 14.46
C LEU A 51 3.50 11.22 14.69
N MET A 52 2.59 10.55 13.99
CA MET A 52 1.17 10.84 14.09
C MET A 52 0.59 10.41 15.44
N VAL A 53 1.30 9.58 16.22
CA VAL A 53 0.91 9.25 17.60
C VAL A 53 0.85 10.50 18.47
N ALA A 54 1.85 11.39 18.36
CA ALA A 54 1.84 12.66 19.08
C ALA A 54 0.65 13.54 18.64
N ARG A 55 0.34 13.55 17.34
CA ARG A 55 -0.82 14.29 16.81
C ARG A 55 -2.16 13.70 17.26
N CYS A 56 -2.25 12.38 17.42
CA CYS A 56 -3.43 11.75 18.01
C CYS A 56 -3.62 12.17 19.47
N LEU A 57 -2.53 12.30 20.25
CA LEU A 57 -2.61 12.80 21.62
C LEU A 57 -3.06 14.27 21.64
N ASP A 58 -2.50 15.12 20.77
CA ASP A 58 -2.94 16.51 20.60
C ASP A 58 -4.44 16.60 20.25
N ALA A 59 -4.90 15.76 19.31
CA ALA A 59 -6.31 15.71 18.91
C ALA A 59 -7.22 15.22 20.05
N ALA A 60 -6.77 14.24 20.85
CA ALA A 60 -7.51 13.76 22.00
C ALA A 60 -7.68 14.85 23.09
N GLU A 61 -6.71 15.75 23.26
CA GLU A 61 -6.85 16.92 24.14
C GLU A 61 -7.88 17.92 23.62
N VAL A 62 -7.93 18.15 22.31
CA VAL A 62 -8.96 19.01 21.69
C VAL A 62 -10.35 18.40 21.88
N LEU A 63 -10.51 17.12 21.58
CA LEU A 63 -11.76 16.38 21.74
C LEU A 63 -12.24 16.37 23.20
N ALA A 64 -11.33 16.24 24.16
CA ALA A 64 -11.68 16.27 25.59
C ALA A 64 -12.33 17.59 26.01
N ARG A 65 -11.96 18.72 25.41
CA ARG A 65 -12.61 20.03 25.65
C ARG A 65 -14.06 20.07 25.17
N GLU A 66 -14.39 19.25 24.18
CA GLU A 66 -15.73 19.03 23.66
C GLU A 66 -16.47 17.90 24.37
N ARG A 67 -15.89 17.35 25.45
CA ARG A 67 -16.40 16.18 26.20
C ARG A 67 -16.46 14.90 25.37
N ILE A 68 -15.54 14.74 24.42
CA ILE A 68 -15.33 13.51 23.66
C ILE A 68 -14.06 12.81 24.20
N HIS A 69 -14.24 11.62 24.75
CA HIS A 69 -13.22 10.79 25.36
C HIS A 69 -12.58 9.85 24.33
N ALA A 70 -11.57 10.37 23.61
CA ALA A 70 -10.83 9.62 22.61
C ALA A 70 -9.76 8.70 23.24
N ARG A 71 -9.80 7.42 22.86
CA ARG A 71 -8.71 6.46 23.11
C ARG A 71 -7.57 6.73 22.12
N VAL A 72 -6.31 6.65 22.54
CA VAL A 72 -5.16 6.77 21.65
C VAL A 72 -4.32 5.50 21.68
N ILE A 73 -4.14 4.90 20.50
CA ILE A 73 -3.32 3.70 20.30
C ILE A 73 -2.10 4.06 19.46
N ASN A 74 -0.92 3.73 19.98
CA ASN A 74 0.33 3.69 19.24
C ASN A 74 0.46 2.35 18.53
N LEU A 75 0.31 2.36 17.21
CA LEU A 75 0.54 1.23 16.34
C LEU A 75 1.96 1.30 15.75
N ALA A 76 2.96 1.04 16.59
CA ALA A 76 4.37 1.11 16.20
C ALA A 76 4.79 0.00 15.22
N THR A 77 3.98 -1.07 15.09
CA THR A 77 4.18 -2.12 14.09
C THR A 77 2.95 -2.22 13.19
N VAL A 78 3.12 -1.84 11.92
CA VAL A 78 2.14 -2.04 10.85
C VAL A 78 2.02 -3.52 10.50
N LYS A 79 3.18 -4.20 10.42
CA LYS A 79 3.28 -5.61 10.08
C LYS A 79 4.35 -6.31 10.93
N PRO A 80 4.00 -7.37 11.66
CA PRO A 80 2.63 -7.88 11.86
C PRO A 80 1.71 -6.87 12.58
N LEU A 81 0.42 -6.87 12.22
CA LEU A 81 -0.59 -5.98 12.82
C LEU A 81 -1.16 -6.62 14.08
N ASP A 82 -1.30 -5.86 15.17
CA ASP A 82 -2.01 -6.30 16.38
C ASP A 82 -3.54 -6.24 16.16
N ARG A 83 -4.07 -7.23 15.43
CA ARG A 83 -5.50 -7.28 15.10
C ARG A 83 -6.38 -7.36 16.34
N ALA A 84 -5.96 -8.09 17.37
CA ALA A 84 -6.75 -8.29 18.58
C ALA A 84 -7.00 -6.96 19.31
N THR A 85 -5.97 -6.11 19.41
CA THR A 85 -6.11 -4.79 20.04
C THR A 85 -6.95 -3.84 19.20
N ILE A 86 -6.78 -3.82 17.89
CA ILE A 86 -7.57 -2.96 16.99
C ILE A 86 -9.05 -3.39 16.95
N ASP A 87 -9.32 -4.69 16.85
CA ASP A 87 -10.69 -5.23 16.85
C ASP A 87 -11.42 -4.95 18.18
N ARG A 88 -10.71 -5.08 19.30
CA ARG A 88 -11.26 -4.74 20.63
C ARG A 88 -11.60 -3.25 20.70
N ALA A 89 -10.69 -2.38 20.26
CA ALA A 89 -10.90 -0.94 20.26
C ALA A 89 -12.11 -0.53 19.38
N ALA A 90 -12.25 -1.12 18.18
CA ALA A 90 -13.38 -0.87 17.31
C ALA A 90 -14.72 -1.21 17.96
N ARG A 91 -14.79 -2.34 18.69
CA ARG A 91 -16.00 -2.78 19.39
C ARG A 91 -16.34 -1.91 20.59
N GLU A 92 -15.32 -1.47 21.33
CA GLU A 92 -15.50 -0.72 22.58
C GLU A 92 -15.77 0.77 22.35
N THR A 93 -15.19 1.39 21.31
CA THR A 93 -15.29 2.85 21.11
C THR A 93 -16.21 3.27 19.97
N GLY A 94 -16.91 2.35 19.32
CA GLY A 94 -17.89 2.65 18.26
C GLY A 94 -17.30 3.19 16.93
N GLY A 95 -16.03 3.61 16.90
CA GLY A 95 -15.34 4.08 15.71
C GLY A 95 -13.83 4.16 15.87
N ILE A 96 -13.11 4.03 14.74
CA ILE A 96 -11.66 4.18 14.64
C ILE A 96 -11.32 5.27 13.62
N VAL A 97 -10.39 6.15 13.99
CA VAL A 97 -9.71 7.08 13.10
C VAL A 97 -8.23 6.70 13.08
N THR A 98 -7.68 6.44 11.90
CA THR A 98 -6.24 6.16 11.75
C THR A 98 -5.52 7.43 11.31
N ALA A 99 -4.37 7.72 11.91
CA ALA A 99 -3.51 8.83 11.55
C ALA A 99 -2.10 8.32 11.28
N GLU A 100 -1.61 8.51 10.06
CA GLU A 100 -0.27 8.11 9.64
C GLU A 100 0.31 9.15 8.69
N GLU A 101 1.62 9.38 8.78
CA GLU A 101 2.39 10.10 7.76
C GLU A 101 2.61 9.16 6.55
N HIS A 102 1.52 8.90 5.84
CA HIS A 102 1.40 8.23 4.54
C HIS A 102 0.12 8.75 3.87
N THR A 103 -0.12 8.48 2.58
CA THR A 103 -1.31 8.99 1.85
C THR A 103 -2.65 8.72 2.59
N THR A 104 -3.50 9.75 2.69
CA THR A 104 -4.73 9.80 3.52
C THR A 104 -5.93 9.08 2.94
N VAL A 105 -5.84 8.49 1.75
CA VAL A 105 -6.96 7.83 1.06
C VAL A 105 -6.79 6.31 1.12
N HIS A 106 -7.37 5.63 2.11
CA HIS A 106 -7.24 4.18 2.42
C HIS A 106 -5.86 3.79 3.00
N GLY A 107 -5.75 3.74 4.34
CA GLY A 107 -4.50 3.55 5.11
C GLY A 107 -3.86 2.15 5.02
N ILE A 108 -3.21 1.71 6.10
CA ILE A 108 -2.41 0.47 6.18
C ILE A 108 -3.14 -0.72 5.53
N GLY A 109 -2.54 -1.27 4.46
CA GLY A 109 -3.01 -2.49 3.81
C GLY A 109 -3.99 -2.33 2.66
N ALA A 110 -4.49 -1.12 2.36
CA ALA A 110 -5.46 -0.91 1.30
C ALA A 110 -4.82 -0.46 -0.03
N ALA A 111 -5.36 -0.95 -1.15
CA ALA A 111 -5.02 -0.45 -2.47
C ALA A 111 -5.86 0.80 -2.79
N GLN A 112 -5.25 1.79 -3.44
CA GLN A 112 -5.91 3.07 -3.73
C GLN A 112 -6.19 3.18 -5.22
N THR A 113 -7.46 3.30 -5.61
CA THR A 113 -7.80 3.63 -7.01
C THR A 113 -7.61 5.14 -7.22
N LEU A 114 -6.55 5.51 -7.93
CA LEU A 114 -6.21 6.91 -8.22
C LEU A 114 -6.93 7.44 -9.46
N ARG A 115 -7.30 6.55 -10.38
CA ARG A 115 -8.04 6.86 -11.61
C ARG A 115 -9.03 5.76 -11.94
N GLY A 116 -10.27 6.13 -12.23
CA GLY A 116 -11.28 5.19 -12.73
C GLY A 116 -11.04 4.78 -14.18
N GLY A 117 -11.48 3.57 -14.53
CA GLY A 117 -11.36 3.02 -15.89
C GLY A 117 -12.02 1.65 -16.01
N SER A 118 -12.36 1.28 -17.24
CA SER A 118 -13.11 0.05 -17.57
C SER A 118 -12.38 -0.90 -18.51
N ASP A 119 -11.32 -0.44 -19.18
CA ASP A 119 -10.79 -1.17 -20.33
C ASP A 119 -9.58 -2.04 -19.96
N VAL A 120 -8.77 -1.55 -19.01
CA VAL A 120 -7.61 -2.22 -18.43
C VAL A 120 -7.31 -1.61 -17.05
N THR A 121 -6.71 -2.38 -16.14
CA THR A 121 -6.21 -1.86 -14.85
C THR A 121 -4.68 -1.85 -14.85
N LEU A 122 -4.09 -0.71 -14.49
CA LEU A 122 -2.66 -0.54 -14.22
C LEU A 122 -2.46 -0.48 -12.71
N VAL A 123 -1.64 -1.37 -12.15
CA VAL A 123 -1.35 -1.44 -10.71
C VAL A 123 0.12 -1.11 -10.49
N GLY A 124 0.39 0.05 -9.89
CA GLY A 124 1.74 0.52 -9.60
C GLY A 124 2.11 0.41 -8.12
N CYS A 125 3.40 0.28 -7.81
CA CYS A 125 3.96 0.46 -6.48
C CYS A 125 5.18 1.40 -6.53
N GLY A 126 5.32 2.29 -5.53
CA GLY A 126 6.42 3.25 -5.49
C GLY A 126 6.41 4.22 -6.66
N LEU A 127 7.57 4.47 -7.27
CA LEU A 127 7.71 5.41 -8.40
C LEU A 127 6.88 5.01 -9.63
N MET A 128 6.61 3.71 -9.79
CA MET A 128 5.86 3.20 -10.94
C MET A 128 4.38 3.65 -10.93
N VAL A 129 3.86 4.12 -9.79
CA VAL A 129 2.51 4.71 -9.71
C VAL A 129 2.40 5.95 -10.60
N ALA A 130 3.41 6.83 -10.58
CA ALA A 130 3.43 8.02 -11.43
C ALA A 130 3.48 7.61 -12.91
N ARG A 131 4.35 6.65 -13.27
CA ARG A 131 4.42 6.12 -14.63
C ARG A 131 3.12 5.45 -15.08
N CYS A 132 2.36 4.81 -14.19
CA CYS A 132 1.02 4.30 -14.50
C CYS A 132 0.01 5.42 -14.80
N LEU A 133 0.08 6.56 -14.10
CA LEU A 133 -0.76 7.72 -14.40
C LEU A 133 -0.41 8.32 -15.77
N ASP A 134 0.88 8.48 -16.06
CA ASP A 134 1.36 8.96 -17.35
C ASP A 134 0.95 8.00 -18.48
N ALA A 135 1.09 6.68 -18.28
CA ALA A 135 0.64 5.67 -19.23
C ALA A 135 -0.88 5.73 -19.46
N ALA A 136 -1.66 5.97 -18.40
CA ALA A 136 -3.10 6.15 -18.52
C ALA A 136 -3.48 7.41 -19.33
N ASP A 137 -2.67 8.46 -19.29
CA ASP A 137 -2.85 9.65 -20.13
C ASP A 137 -2.52 9.38 -21.60
N VAL A 138 -1.48 8.60 -21.88
CA VAL A 138 -1.17 8.12 -23.24
C VAL A 138 -2.32 7.27 -23.77
N LEU A 139 -2.77 6.26 -23.02
CA LEU A 139 -3.88 5.38 -23.38
C LEU A 139 -5.20 6.16 -23.59
N ALA A 140 -5.44 7.22 -22.82
CA ALA A 140 -6.63 8.05 -22.99
C ALA A 140 -6.68 8.77 -24.34
N ARG A 141 -5.53 9.16 -24.90
CA ARG A 141 -5.44 9.73 -26.26
C ARG A 141 -5.87 8.72 -27.33
N GLU A 142 -5.77 7.43 -27.03
CA GLU A 142 -6.23 6.32 -27.86
C GLU A 142 -7.66 5.87 -27.54
N ARG A 143 -8.37 6.63 -26.69
CA ARG A 143 -9.73 6.32 -26.20
C ARG A 143 -9.79 5.05 -25.34
N ILE A 144 -8.70 4.67 -24.69
CA ILE A 144 -8.63 3.56 -23.73
C ILE A 144 -8.72 4.12 -22.31
N ARG A 145 -9.72 3.70 -21.55
CA ARG A 145 -9.97 4.11 -20.16
C ARG A 145 -9.26 3.16 -19.20
N ALA A 146 -8.00 3.45 -18.94
CA ALA A 146 -7.19 2.74 -17.96
C ALA A 146 -7.53 3.15 -16.52
N ARG A 147 -7.83 2.16 -15.68
CA ARG A 147 -7.88 2.33 -14.23
C ARG A 147 -6.47 2.34 -13.69
N VAL A 148 -6.16 3.21 -12.72
CA VAL A 148 -4.86 3.22 -12.04
C VAL A 148 -5.04 2.96 -10.56
N ILE A 149 -4.32 1.95 -10.06
CA ILE A 149 -4.31 1.55 -8.65
C ILE A 149 -2.90 1.70 -8.10
N ASN A 150 -2.76 2.43 -7.00
CA ASN A 150 -1.57 2.41 -6.16
C ASN A 150 -1.68 1.26 -5.15
N LEU A 151 -0.80 0.28 -5.27
CA LEU A 151 -0.67 -0.84 -4.34
C LEU A 151 0.60 -0.69 -3.50
N ALA A 152 0.63 0.33 -2.62
CA ALA A 152 1.75 0.58 -1.72
C ALA A 152 1.96 -0.54 -0.68
N THR A 153 0.94 -1.36 -0.41
CA THR A 153 1.06 -2.53 0.47
C THR A 153 0.94 -3.83 -0.34
N VAL A 154 2.08 -4.43 -0.67
CA VAL A 154 2.14 -5.71 -1.41
C VAL A 154 1.67 -6.89 -0.53
N LYS A 155 1.98 -6.83 0.77
CA LYS A 155 1.61 -7.88 1.73
C LYS A 155 1.27 -7.26 3.10
N PRO A 156 0.03 -7.43 3.61
CA PRO A 156 -1.07 -8.20 3.01
C PRO A 156 -1.60 -7.57 1.71
N LEU A 157 -1.92 -8.40 0.72
CA LEU A 157 -2.50 -7.94 -0.55
C LEU A 157 -3.97 -7.56 -0.31
N ASP A 158 -4.41 -6.43 -0.83
CA ASP A 158 -5.83 -6.05 -0.87
C ASP A 158 -6.56 -6.84 -1.98
N ARG A 159 -6.88 -8.10 -1.65
CA ARG A 159 -7.53 -9.05 -2.56
C ARG A 159 -8.83 -8.52 -3.13
N ALA A 160 -9.67 -7.94 -2.27
CA ALA A 160 -10.99 -7.43 -2.68
C ALA A 160 -10.89 -6.37 -3.78
N THR A 161 -9.91 -5.47 -3.68
CA THR A 161 -9.69 -4.46 -4.72
C THR A 161 -9.13 -5.06 -6.01
N ILE A 162 -8.21 -6.03 -5.91
CA ILE A 162 -7.63 -6.72 -7.08
C ILE A 162 -8.68 -7.56 -7.80
N ASP A 163 -9.46 -8.37 -7.09
CA ASP A 163 -10.52 -9.21 -7.64
C ASP A 163 -11.59 -8.35 -8.34
N ARG A 164 -11.98 -7.22 -7.72
CA ARG A 164 -12.91 -6.26 -8.33
C ARG A 164 -12.33 -5.69 -9.63
N ALA A 165 -11.06 -5.30 -9.63
CA ALA A 165 -10.41 -4.79 -10.83
C ALA A 165 -10.34 -5.85 -11.94
N ALA A 166 -10.02 -7.09 -11.59
CA ALA A 166 -9.96 -8.20 -12.53
C ALA A 166 -11.31 -8.42 -13.23
N ARG A 167 -12.40 -8.51 -12.46
CA ARG A 167 -13.76 -8.66 -13.01
C ARG A 167 -14.19 -7.51 -13.89
N GLU A 168 -13.93 -6.28 -13.46
CA GLU A 168 -14.46 -5.08 -14.13
C GLU A 168 -13.67 -4.70 -15.38
N THR A 169 -12.34 -4.86 -15.38
CA THR A 169 -11.50 -4.45 -16.52
C THR A 169 -11.06 -5.61 -17.42
N GLY A 170 -11.08 -6.85 -16.93
CA GLY A 170 -10.74 -8.05 -17.72
C GLY A 170 -9.29 -8.11 -18.21
N GLY A 171 -8.40 -7.31 -17.64
CA GLY A 171 -6.97 -7.25 -17.95
C GLY A 171 -6.24 -6.39 -16.92
N ILE A 172 -5.09 -6.87 -16.43
CA ILE A 172 -4.25 -6.17 -15.43
C ILE A 172 -2.81 -6.07 -15.93
N VAL A 173 -2.22 -4.89 -15.79
CA VAL A 173 -0.77 -4.66 -15.91
C VAL A 173 -0.24 -4.28 -14.55
N THR A 174 0.77 -4.97 -14.03
CA THR A 174 1.48 -4.57 -12.82
C THR A 174 2.76 -3.82 -13.19
N ALA A 175 3.11 -2.80 -12.43
CA ALA A 175 4.32 -2.01 -12.63
C ALA A 175 5.07 -1.84 -11.30
N GLU A 176 6.27 -2.40 -11.20
CA GLU A 176 7.11 -2.35 -10.00
C GLU A 176 8.58 -2.10 -10.35
N GLU A 177 9.24 -1.20 -9.62
CA GLU A 177 10.71 -1.10 -9.63
C GLU A 177 11.28 -2.18 -8.71
N HIS A 178 11.00 -3.43 -9.07
CA HIS A 178 11.38 -4.63 -8.34
C HIS A 178 11.41 -5.79 -9.34
N THR A 179 12.00 -6.92 -8.95
CA THR A 179 11.94 -8.12 -9.78
C THR A 179 10.50 -8.60 -9.95
N THR A 180 10.17 -8.99 -11.19
CA THR A 180 8.92 -9.68 -11.52
C THR A 180 8.80 -11.04 -10.82
N VAL A 181 9.93 -11.61 -10.38
CA VAL A 181 9.97 -12.87 -9.65
C VAL A 181 9.66 -12.61 -8.17
N HIS A 182 8.50 -13.09 -7.69
CA HIS A 182 8.01 -12.92 -6.31
C HIS A 182 7.53 -11.51 -5.92
N GLY A 183 7.57 -10.55 -6.84
CA GLY A 183 7.11 -9.17 -6.63
C GLY A 183 5.59 -8.99 -6.54
N ILE A 184 5.15 -7.75 -6.72
CA ILE A 184 3.71 -7.40 -6.76
C ILE A 184 3.02 -8.13 -7.91
N GLY A 185 3.71 -8.27 -9.05
CA GLY A 185 3.23 -8.98 -10.23
C GLY A 185 2.91 -10.42 -9.91
N ALA A 186 3.83 -11.13 -9.26
CA ALA A 186 3.62 -12.53 -8.86
C ALA A 186 2.47 -12.67 -7.85
N ALA A 187 2.37 -11.76 -6.87
CA ALA A 187 1.30 -11.78 -5.88
C ALA A 187 -0.08 -11.57 -6.51
N ILE A 188 -0.22 -10.58 -7.41
CA ILE A 188 -1.46 -10.31 -8.13
C ILE A 188 -1.80 -11.45 -9.10
N ALA A 189 -0.82 -11.95 -9.85
CA ALA A 189 -1.05 -13.05 -10.79
C ALA A 189 -1.54 -14.32 -10.06
N SER A 190 -0.97 -14.63 -8.90
CA SER A 190 -1.46 -15.74 -8.07
C SER A 190 -2.89 -15.53 -7.58
N GLU A 191 -3.26 -14.32 -7.19
CA GLU A 191 -4.63 -14.00 -6.74
C GLU A 191 -5.63 -14.13 -7.89
N VAL A 192 -5.32 -13.47 -9.00
CA VAL A 192 -6.15 -13.44 -10.21
C VAL A 192 -6.34 -14.83 -10.78
N ALA A 193 -5.29 -15.66 -10.82
CA ALA A 193 -5.39 -17.04 -11.30
C ALA A 193 -6.27 -17.93 -10.40
N ALA A 194 -6.36 -17.63 -9.11
CA ALA A 194 -7.17 -18.40 -8.17
C ALA A 194 -8.66 -18.01 -8.21
N ASN A 195 -8.97 -16.72 -8.44
CA ASN A 195 -10.33 -16.19 -8.28
C ASN A 195 -11.00 -15.77 -9.61
N ASP A 196 -10.32 -14.98 -10.44
CA ASP A 196 -10.89 -14.34 -11.64
C ASP A 196 -9.88 -14.38 -12.81
N PRO A 197 -9.64 -15.55 -13.44
CA PRO A 197 -8.56 -15.71 -14.41
C PRO A 197 -8.71 -14.78 -15.62
N ILE A 198 -7.82 -13.80 -15.71
CA ILE A 198 -7.72 -12.83 -16.81
C ILE A 198 -6.25 -12.65 -17.22
N PRO A 199 -5.97 -12.07 -18.41
CA PRO A 199 -4.61 -11.74 -18.79
C PRO A 199 -3.96 -10.76 -17.80
N VAL A 200 -2.77 -11.13 -17.32
CA VAL A 200 -1.89 -10.29 -16.49
C VAL A 200 -0.55 -10.11 -17.21
N ALA A 201 -0.06 -8.88 -17.29
CA ALA A 201 1.30 -8.56 -17.73
C ALA A 201 2.07 -7.86 -16.61
N MET A 202 3.38 -8.10 -16.53
CA MET A 202 4.24 -7.55 -15.49
C MET A 202 5.32 -6.68 -16.13
N VAL A 203 5.34 -5.41 -15.75
CA VAL A 203 6.42 -4.47 -16.00
C VAL A 203 7.24 -4.39 -14.72
N GLY A 204 8.45 -4.94 -14.77
CA GLY A 204 9.36 -5.03 -13.65
C GLY A 204 10.72 -5.49 -14.13
N VAL A 205 11.70 -5.52 -13.23
CA VAL A 205 13.02 -6.04 -13.56
C VAL A 205 12.89 -7.55 -13.82
N GLY A 206 13.51 -8.02 -14.89
CA GLY A 206 13.60 -9.46 -15.17
C GLY A 206 14.39 -10.20 -14.09
N ASP A 207 14.58 -11.50 -14.27
CA ASP A 207 15.44 -12.31 -13.39
C ASP A 207 16.93 -12.08 -13.70
N VAL A 208 17.40 -10.86 -13.39
CA VAL A 208 18.76 -10.37 -13.64
C VAL A 208 19.27 -9.57 -12.46
N PHE A 209 20.59 -9.47 -12.34
CA PHE A 209 21.22 -8.60 -11.35
C PHE A 209 21.13 -7.12 -11.75
N GLY A 210 21.08 -6.27 -10.72
CA GLY A 210 21.21 -4.83 -10.87
C GLY A 210 22.63 -4.39 -11.25
N GLU A 211 22.73 -3.21 -11.83
CA GLU A 211 23.99 -2.60 -12.24
C GLU A 211 24.07 -1.15 -11.71
N SER A 212 25.29 -0.63 -11.61
CA SER A 212 25.51 0.78 -11.24
C SER A 212 25.30 1.68 -12.45
N GLY A 213 24.60 2.80 -12.26
CA GLY A 213 24.34 3.77 -13.32
C GLY A 213 23.44 4.89 -12.81
N GLU A 214 23.16 5.86 -13.68
CA GLU A 214 22.20 6.93 -13.40
C GLU A 214 20.78 6.38 -13.37
N ALA A 215 19.94 6.90 -12.46
CA ALA A 215 18.65 6.31 -12.14
C ALA A 215 17.74 6.14 -13.38
N GLU A 216 17.60 7.18 -14.20
CA GLU A 216 16.71 7.13 -15.37
C GLU A 216 17.23 6.19 -16.46
N GLU A 217 18.55 6.16 -16.68
CA GLU A 217 19.19 5.24 -17.64
C GLU A 217 18.95 3.77 -17.23
N LEU A 218 18.99 3.48 -15.93
CA LEU A 218 18.69 2.14 -15.42
C LEU A 218 17.20 1.80 -15.59
N LEU A 219 16.29 2.75 -15.32
CA LEU A 219 14.85 2.53 -15.54
C LEU A 219 14.55 2.24 -17.02
N GLU A 220 15.16 2.96 -17.95
CA GLU A 220 15.06 2.69 -19.39
C GLU A 220 15.62 1.31 -19.75
N LYS A 221 16.84 1.00 -19.30
CA LYS A 221 17.52 -0.28 -19.56
C LYS A 221 16.70 -1.48 -19.10
N TYR A 222 16.08 -1.40 -17.92
CA TYR A 222 15.24 -2.47 -17.37
C TYR A 222 13.79 -2.42 -17.86
N GLY A 223 13.43 -1.50 -18.75
CA GLY A 223 12.09 -1.42 -19.35
C GLY A 223 11.02 -0.94 -18.37
N LEU A 224 11.40 -0.17 -17.34
CA LEU A 224 10.50 0.39 -16.34
C LEU A 224 9.89 1.72 -16.83
N THR A 225 9.48 1.79 -18.09
CA THR A 225 9.07 3.03 -18.77
C THR A 225 7.56 3.11 -19.01
N VAL A 226 7.06 4.33 -19.25
CA VAL A 226 5.66 4.57 -19.63
C VAL A 226 5.30 3.75 -20.87
N ASP A 227 6.16 3.76 -21.89
CA ASP A 227 5.95 3.01 -23.14
C ASP A 227 5.79 1.51 -22.90
N LYS A 228 6.55 0.94 -21.96
CA LYS A 228 6.44 -0.48 -21.60
C LYS A 228 5.13 -0.81 -20.88
N ILE A 229 4.62 0.10 -20.06
CA ILE A 229 3.27 -0.05 -19.45
C ILE A 229 2.19 0.01 -20.53
N VAL A 230 2.30 0.94 -21.48
CA VAL A 230 1.35 1.07 -22.61
C VAL A 230 1.38 -0.17 -23.50
N GLU A 231 2.57 -0.65 -23.88
CA GLU A 231 2.76 -1.89 -24.64
C GLU A 231 2.11 -3.08 -23.94
N ALA A 232 2.36 -3.24 -22.64
CA ALA A 232 1.76 -4.29 -21.83
C ALA A 232 0.23 -4.17 -21.74
N ALA A 233 -0.31 -2.96 -21.66
CA ALA A 233 -1.75 -2.70 -21.64
C ALA A 233 -2.41 -3.16 -22.95
N HIS A 234 -1.82 -2.83 -24.10
CA HIS A 234 -2.30 -3.31 -25.39
C HIS A 234 -2.25 -4.84 -25.50
N ASP A 235 -1.18 -5.45 -25.00
CA ASP A 235 -1.00 -6.90 -25.03
C ASP A 235 -2.07 -7.63 -24.19
N VAL A 236 -2.33 -7.22 -22.94
CA VAL A 236 -3.37 -7.86 -22.12
C VAL A 236 -4.76 -7.66 -22.72
N MET A 237 -5.04 -6.49 -23.30
CA MET A 237 -6.31 -6.22 -23.97
C MET A 237 -6.51 -7.10 -25.21
N LYS A 238 -5.45 -7.35 -26.01
CA LYS A 238 -5.50 -8.29 -27.15
C LYS A 238 -5.77 -9.73 -26.70
N ARG A 239 -5.25 -10.14 -25.54
CA ARG A 239 -5.40 -11.50 -25.00
C ARG A 239 -6.80 -11.78 -24.42
N ARG A 240 -7.55 -10.75 -24.00
CA ARG A 240 -8.89 -10.86 -23.38
C ARG A 240 -9.91 -11.65 -24.21
N GLY A 241 -9.73 -11.74 -25.53
CA GLY A 241 -10.62 -12.49 -26.44
C GLY A 241 -10.17 -13.92 -26.77
N ARG A 242 -8.98 -14.35 -26.36
CA ARG A 242 -8.48 -15.71 -26.59
C ARG A 242 -8.87 -16.55 -25.39
N ARG A 243 -10.06 -17.18 -25.44
CA ARG A 243 -10.45 -18.20 -24.46
C ARG A 243 -9.35 -19.27 -24.39
N VAL A 244 -8.86 -19.53 -23.18
CA VAL A 244 -8.13 -20.76 -22.84
C VAL A 244 -9.17 -21.86 -22.66
#